data_AF-A0A0Q9Y1P8-F1
#
_entry.id   AF-A0A0Q9Y1P8-F1
#
_cell.length_a   1.000
_cell.length_b   1.000
_cell.length_c   1.000
_cell.angle_alpha   90.00
_cell.angle_beta   90.00
_cell.angle_gamma   90.00
#
_symmetry.space_group_name_H-M   'P 1'
#
loop_
_entity.id
_entity.type
_entity.pdbx_description
1 polymer ?
#
loop_
_entity_poly.entity_id
_entity_poly.type
_entity_poly.pdbx_seq_one_letter_code
_entity_poly.pdbx_strand_id
1 'polypeptide(L)'
;MISLQFDIGHNSIQKKEEIEPFIKWFDEEHILVQEWDPEKPSVFAPLVKQSLSNPQNKETLLEHLYRFDVFSNIVMAIDVDDVNSEQINYHFYDSALEELVPPIQVPNLTQYTDWLIPYYEYIEKEKIFLTFVPKHHGSTDTYTGGFQLIAYNLQKENAVTMFDNMENKPISCSPNGKLCLYGFQLEELINLETGERLVLSPEEKEEKEEEIITAI
;
A
#
# COMPACT_ATOMS: atom_id res chain seq x y z
N MET A 1 13.73 -19.01 11.84
CA MET A 1 13.75 -17.64 12.41
C MET A 1 12.97 -17.66 13.72
N ILE A 2 13.32 -16.82 14.71
CA ILE A 2 12.55 -16.70 15.97
C ILE A 2 11.83 -15.36 15.95
N SER A 3 10.51 -15.40 16.14
CA SER A 3 9.64 -14.24 16.26
C SER A 3 9.14 -14.09 17.70
N LEU A 4 8.79 -12.87 18.10
CA LEU A 4 8.25 -12.56 19.42
C LEU A 4 6.84 -12.00 19.26
N GLN A 5 5.87 -12.59 19.96
CA GLN A 5 4.52 -12.06 20.10
C GLN A 5 4.38 -11.43 21.48
N PHE A 6 4.01 -10.15 21.54
CA PHE A 6 3.74 -9.45 22.78
C PHE A 6 2.23 -9.24 22.95
N ASP A 7 1.65 -9.90 23.95
CA ASP A 7 0.29 -9.65 24.40
C ASP A 7 0.32 -8.52 25.43
N ILE A 8 -0.18 -7.36 25.02
CA ILE A 8 -0.22 -6.14 25.84
C ILE A 8 -1.22 -6.29 27.00
N GLY A 9 -2.37 -6.95 26.77
CA GLY A 9 -3.43 -7.11 27.78
C GLY A 9 -3.00 -8.00 28.94
N HIS A 10 -2.20 -9.03 28.64
CA HIS A 10 -1.64 -9.94 29.64
C HIS A 10 -0.20 -9.62 30.04
N ASN A 11 0.39 -8.56 29.47
CA ASN A 11 1.80 -8.18 29.63
C ASN A 11 2.75 -9.38 29.49
N SER A 12 2.54 -10.19 28.44
CA SER A 12 3.25 -11.45 28.25
C SER A 12 3.91 -11.53 26.88
N ILE A 13 5.12 -12.08 26.83
CA ILE A 13 5.87 -12.27 25.58
C ILE A 13 6.00 -13.77 25.34
N GLN A 14 5.59 -14.20 24.15
CA GLN A 14 5.73 -15.57 23.68
C GLN A 14 6.74 -15.62 22.54
N LYS A 15 7.61 -16.62 22.56
CA LYS A 15 8.45 -16.95 21.41
C LYS A 15 7.64 -17.78 20.44
N LYS A 16 7.70 -17.43 19.16
CA LYS A 16 7.13 -18.18 18.06
C LYS A 16 8.26 -18.59 17.12
N GLU A 17 8.40 -19.88 16.91
CA GLU A 17 9.38 -20.42 15.96
C GLU A 17 8.71 -20.54 14.59
N GLU A 18 9.53 -20.58 13.53
CA GLU A 18 9.07 -20.91 12.17
C GLU A 18 8.01 -19.94 11.59
N ILE A 19 8.05 -18.68 12.05
CA ILE A 19 7.35 -17.57 11.40
C ILE A 19 8.35 -16.87 10.49
N GLU A 20 8.02 -16.77 9.20
CA GLU A 20 8.80 -16.03 8.20
C GLU A 20 8.57 -14.51 8.33
N PRO A 21 9.48 -13.66 7.82
CA PRO A 21 9.29 -12.21 7.84
C PRO A 21 8.16 -11.74 6.91
N PHE A 22 7.78 -10.46 6.99
CA PHE A 22 6.72 -9.83 6.17
C PHE A 22 5.29 -10.35 6.44
N ILE A 23 5.00 -10.58 7.72
CA ILE A 23 3.69 -11.06 8.16
C ILE A 23 2.66 -9.94 8.28
N LYS A 24 1.39 -10.29 8.10
CA LYS A 24 0.24 -9.47 8.47
C LYS A 24 -0.73 -10.29 9.30
N TRP A 25 -1.36 -9.65 10.28
CA TRP A 25 -2.45 -10.28 11.03
C TRP A 25 -3.64 -10.50 10.10
N PHE A 26 -4.22 -11.70 10.15
CA PHE A 26 -5.46 -12.03 9.45
C PHE A 26 -6.65 -12.03 10.40
N ASP A 27 -6.47 -12.71 11.53
CA ASP A 27 -7.39 -12.76 12.65
C ASP A 27 -6.58 -12.99 13.96
N GLU A 28 -7.26 -13.30 15.06
CA GLU A 28 -6.62 -13.49 16.37
C GLU A 28 -5.64 -14.70 16.42
N GLU A 29 -5.85 -15.70 15.57
CA GLU A 29 -5.15 -16.99 15.59
C GLU A 29 -4.29 -17.24 14.34
N HIS A 30 -4.45 -16.43 13.30
CA HIS A 30 -3.79 -16.61 12.02
C HIS A 30 -3.08 -15.35 11.53
N ILE A 31 -1.97 -15.59 10.86
CA ILE A 31 -1.21 -14.59 10.11
C ILE A 31 -1.19 -14.98 8.63
N LEU A 32 -1.06 -13.98 7.77
CA LEU A 32 -0.73 -14.16 6.36
C LEU A 32 0.76 -13.90 6.15
N VAL A 33 1.36 -14.72 5.31
CA VAL A 33 2.81 -14.73 5.04
C VAL A 33 3.02 -14.95 3.54
N GLN A 34 3.96 -14.22 2.93
CA GLN A 34 4.48 -14.59 1.61
C GLN A 34 5.64 -15.57 1.80
N GLU A 35 5.45 -16.82 1.36
CA GLU A 35 6.42 -17.91 1.57
C GLU A 35 7.41 -17.97 0.40
N TRP A 36 8.63 -17.48 0.63
CA TRP A 36 9.67 -17.39 -0.41
C TRP A 36 10.57 -18.63 -0.41
N ASP A 37 10.83 -19.21 -1.59
CA ASP A 37 11.81 -20.28 -1.75
C ASP A 37 13.23 -19.67 -1.79
N PRO A 38 14.08 -19.90 -0.76
CA PRO A 38 15.43 -19.32 -0.71
C PRO A 38 16.36 -19.89 -1.78
N GLU A 39 16.04 -21.07 -2.34
CA GLU A 39 16.81 -21.71 -3.40
C GLU A 39 16.37 -21.22 -4.79
N LYS A 40 15.20 -20.57 -4.90
CA LYS A 40 14.65 -20.03 -6.15
C LYS A 40 14.28 -18.56 -5.97
N PRO A 41 15.24 -17.63 -6.14
CA PRO A 41 14.96 -16.20 -6.10
C PRO A 41 13.86 -15.85 -7.11
N SER A 42 12.77 -15.30 -6.59
CA SER A 42 11.60 -14.87 -7.35
C SER A 42 11.16 -13.52 -6.80
N VAL A 43 10.47 -12.72 -7.61
CA VAL A 43 9.73 -11.52 -7.15
C VAL A 43 8.26 -11.81 -6.90
N PHE A 44 7.83 -13.06 -7.11
CA PHE A 44 6.51 -13.58 -6.77
C PHE A 44 6.62 -14.76 -5.80
N ALA A 45 5.73 -14.81 -4.82
CA ALA A 45 5.63 -15.91 -3.87
C ALA A 45 4.16 -16.24 -3.57
N PRO A 46 3.87 -17.48 -3.14
CA PRO A 46 2.55 -17.84 -2.64
C PRO A 46 2.19 -17.06 -1.36
N LEU A 47 0.92 -16.72 -1.23
CA LEU A 47 0.33 -16.19 0.00
C LEU A 47 -0.21 -17.37 0.83
N VAL A 48 0.30 -17.51 2.04
CA VAL A 48 0.00 -18.61 2.95
C VAL A 48 -0.66 -18.08 4.21
N LYS A 49 -1.78 -18.71 4.60
CA LYS A 49 -2.36 -18.56 5.94
C LYS A 49 -1.69 -19.53 6.89
N GLN A 50 -1.11 -19.01 7.96
CA GLN A 50 -0.38 -19.79 8.95
C GLN A 50 -0.99 -19.59 10.34
N SER A 51 -1.18 -20.69 11.07
CA SER A 51 -1.65 -20.65 12.46
C SER A 51 -0.54 -20.24 13.44
N LEU A 52 -0.89 -19.37 14.39
CA LEU A 52 0.01 -18.95 15.47
C LEU A 52 0.20 -20.00 16.55
N SER A 53 -0.77 -20.91 16.73
CA SER A 53 -0.71 -22.00 17.70
C SER A 53 0.02 -23.23 17.14
N ASN A 54 -0.07 -23.46 15.83
CA ASN A 54 0.66 -24.50 15.12
C ASN A 54 1.25 -23.97 13.79
N PRO A 55 2.49 -23.43 13.81
CA PRO A 55 3.16 -22.87 12.62
C PRO A 55 3.26 -23.82 11.42
N GLN A 56 3.22 -25.13 11.64
CA GLN A 56 3.26 -26.16 10.59
C GLN A 56 1.91 -26.33 9.87
N ASN A 57 0.82 -25.82 10.45
CA ASN A 57 -0.48 -25.78 9.81
C ASN A 57 -0.57 -24.56 8.90
N LYS A 58 -0.22 -24.79 7.63
CA LYS A 58 -0.20 -23.79 6.56
C LYS A 58 -1.25 -24.13 5.50
N GLU A 59 -1.94 -23.11 5.02
CA GLU A 59 -2.90 -23.20 3.92
C GLU A 59 -2.49 -22.18 2.85
N THR A 60 -2.12 -22.66 1.66
CA THR A 60 -1.84 -21.77 0.52
C THR A 60 -3.15 -21.18 0.01
N LEU A 61 -3.23 -19.86 0.01
CA LEU A 61 -4.40 -19.10 -0.43
C LEU A 61 -4.28 -18.68 -1.90
N LEU A 62 -3.10 -18.20 -2.29
CA LEU A 62 -2.74 -17.79 -3.65
C LEU A 62 -1.35 -18.32 -3.98
N GLU A 63 -1.15 -18.82 -5.19
CA GLU A 63 0.11 -19.48 -5.60
C GLU A 63 1.17 -18.50 -6.11
N HIS A 64 0.74 -17.39 -6.69
CA HIS A 64 1.61 -16.47 -7.40
C HIS A 64 1.19 -15.04 -7.08
N LEU A 65 1.97 -14.37 -6.24
CA LEU A 65 1.64 -13.04 -5.79
C LEU A 65 2.87 -12.16 -5.66
N TYR A 66 2.81 -10.96 -6.23
CA TYR A 66 3.90 -10.00 -6.10
C TYR A 66 3.92 -9.40 -4.70
N ARG A 67 2.78 -8.87 -4.22
CA ARG A 67 2.65 -8.29 -2.88
C ARG A 67 1.24 -8.40 -2.34
N PHE A 68 1.09 -8.34 -1.02
CA PHE A 68 -0.22 -8.22 -0.38
C PHE A 68 -0.23 -7.17 0.73
N ASP A 69 -1.42 -6.78 1.13
CA ASP A 69 -1.68 -6.09 2.40
C ASP A 69 -3.00 -6.57 3.02
N VAL A 70 -3.21 -6.26 4.29
CA VAL A 70 -4.44 -6.59 5.03
C VAL A 70 -4.97 -5.32 5.69
N PHE A 71 -6.24 -5.02 5.44
CA PHE A 71 -6.96 -3.90 6.02
C PHE A 71 -8.15 -4.43 6.82
N SER A 72 -8.00 -4.52 8.14
CA SER A 72 -9.02 -5.09 9.03
C SER A 72 -9.37 -6.52 8.59
N ASN A 73 -10.52 -6.74 7.94
CA ASN A 73 -11.00 -8.03 7.46
C ASN A 73 -10.88 -8.22 5.94
N ILE A 74 -10.13 -7.37 5.24
CA ILE A 74 -9.96 -7.41 3.78
C ILE A 74 -8.51 -7.70 3.44
N VAL A 75 -8.30 -8.66 2.54
CA VAL A 75 -7.00 -8.96 1.97
C VAL A 75 -6.91 -8.28 0.61
N MET A 76 -5.90 -7.44 0.43
CA MET A 76 -5.55 -6.90 -0.88
C MET A 76 -4.38 -7.69 -1.44
N ALA A 77 -4.56 -8.27 -2.62
CA ALA A 77 -3.50 -8.94 -3.36
C ALA A 77 -3.13 -8.08 -4.57
N ILE A 78 -1.83 -7.87 -4.77
CA ILE A 78 -1.26 -7.09 -5.86
C ILE A 78 -0.53 -8.05 -6.79
N ASP A 79 -0.96 -8.09 -8.03
CA ASP A 79 -0.38 -8.92 -9.08
C ASP A 79 0.01 -8.06 -10.30
N VAL A 80 0.98 -8.55 -11.07
CA VAL A 80 1.42 -7.95 -12.33
C VAL A 80 1.42 -9.05 -13.39
N ASP A 81 0.63 -8.86 -14.43
CA ASP A 81 0.49 -9.87 -15.48
C ASP A 81 1.82 -10.04 -16.24
N ASP A 82 2.38 -11.24 -16.20
CA ASP A 82 3.57 -11.64 -16.95
C ASP A 82 3.43 -11.44 -18.47
N VAL A 83 2.19 -11.47 -18.99
CA VAL A 83 1.87 -11.31 -20.42
C VAL A 83 1.61 -9.85 -20.79
N ASN A 84 1.07 -9.07 -19.85
CA ASN A 84 0.74 -7.65 -20.03
C ASN A 84 1.43 -6.80 -18.96
N SER A 85 2.75 -6.66 -19.11
CA SER A 85 3.65 -6.01 -18.15
C SER A 85 3.41 -4.50 -17.93
N GLU A 86 2.42 -3.91 -18.61
CA GLU A 86 2.13 -2.47 -18.56
C GLU A 86 1.16 -2.08 -17.43
N GLN A 87 0.58 -3.07 -16.75
CA GLN A 87 -0.45 -2.85 -15.75
C GLN A 87 -0.14 -3.56 -14.44
N ILE A 88 -0.73 -3.04 -13.36
CA ILE A 88 -0.80 -3.69 -12.07
C ILE A 88 -2.26 -3.94 -11.71
N ASN A 89 -2.53 -5.09 -11.13
CA ASN A 89 -3.85 -5.56 -10.74
C ASN A 89 -3.97 -5.54 -9.22
N TYR A 90 -4.99 -4.87 -8.70
CA TYR A 90 -5.37 -4.95 -7.29
C TYR A 90 -6.62 -5.83 -7.17
N HIS A 91 -6.48 -6.94 -6.46
CA HIS A 91 -7.56 -7.83 -6.07
C HIS A 91 -7.92 -7.59 -4.61
N PHE A 92 -9.21 -7.64 -4.28
CA PHE A 92 -9.70 -7.48 -2.92
C PHE A 92 -10.54 -8.68 -2.54
N TYR A 93 -10.22 -9.30 -1.42
CA TYR A 93 -10.91 -10.46 -0.88
C TYR A 93 -11.44 -10.17 0.51
N ASP A 94 -12.57 -10.79 0.87
CA ASP A 94 -13.04 -10.80 2.24
C ASP A 94 -12.29 -11.84 3.11
N SER A 95 -12.72 -11.99 4.36
CA SER A 95 -12.16 -12.97 5.30
C SER A 95 -12.45 -14.43 4.93
N ALA A 96 -13.41 -14.69 4.05
CA ALA A 96 -13.67 -16.01 3.48
C ALA A 96 -12.87 -16.25 2.19
N LEU A 97 -12.06 -15.27 1.78
CA LEU A 97 -11.30 -15.22 0.53
C LEU A 97 -12.18 -15.21 -0.72
N GLU A 98 -13.41 -14.70 -0.58
CA GLU A 98 -14.26 -14.42 -1.73
C GLU A 98 -13.86 -13.07 -2.33
N GLU A 99 -13.66 -13.03 -3.64
CA GLU A 99 -13.30 -11.81 -4.36
C GLU A 99 -14.46 -10.81 -4.28
N LEU A 100 -14.19 -9.61 -3.75
CA LEU A 100 -15.18 -8.59 -3.45
C LEU A 100 -15.65 -7.84 -4.69
N VAL A 101 -14.73 -7.62 -5.64
CA VAL A 101 -14.95 -6.86 -6.88
C VAL A 101 -14.01 -7.38 -7.97
N PRO A 102 -14.33 -7.15 -9.26
CA PRO A 102 -13.36 -7.39 -10.33
C PRO A 102 -12.03 -6.65 -10.10
N PRO A 103 -10.89 -7.18 -10.60
CA PRO A 103 -9.58 -6.61 -10.36
C PRO A 103 -9.47 -5.16 -10.87
N ILE A 104 -8.91 -4.28 -10.05
CA ILE A 104 -8.65 -2.90 -10.45
C ILE A 104 -7.33 -2.86 -11.20
N GLN A 105 -7.41 -2.57 -12.50
CA GLN A 105 -6.24 -2.50 -13.38
C GLN A 105 -5.81 -1.05 -13.57
N VAL A 106 -4.54 -0.75 -13.31
CA VAL A 106 -3.98 0.58 -13.54
C VAL A 106 -2.61 0.48 -14.21
N PRO A 107 -2.14 1.51 -14.94
CA PRO A 107 -0.78 1.50 -15.48
C PRO A 107 0.25 1.35 -14.37
N ASN A 108 1.34 0.65 -14.63
CA ASN A 108 2.43 0.47 -13.67
C ASN A 108 3.69 1.25 -14.07
N LEU A 109 4.61 1.45 -13.13
CA LEU A 109 5.97 1.87 -13.46
C LEU A 109 6.95 0.76 -13.11
N THR A 110 7.87 0.46 -14.01
CA THR A 110 8.94 -0.52 -13.78
C THR A 110 10.11 0.14 -13.05
N GLN A 111 10.75 -0.65 -12.19
CA GLN A 111 12.02 -0.38 -11.54
C GLN A 111 13.08 -1.36 -12.09
N TYR A 112 14.29 -1.32 -11.55
CA TYR A 112 15.38 -2.17 -12.03
C TYR A 112 15.08 -3.67 -11.90
N THR A 113 14.42 -4.09 -10.83
CA THR A 113 14.17 -5.52 -10.52
C THR A 113 12.69 -5.89 -10.41
N ASP A 114 11.81 -4.90 -10.35
CA ASP A 114 10.43 -5.08 -9.95
C ASP A 114 9.55 -3.89 -10.39
N TRP A 115 8.39 -3.71 -9.77
CA TRP A 115 7.42 -2.67 -10.11
C TRP A 115 7.21 -1.72 -8.94
N LEU A 116 7.10 -0.43 -9.24
CA LEU A 116 6.71 0.56 -8.25
C LEU A 116 5.28 0.28 -7.81
N ILE A 117 5.11 -0.04 -6.53
CA ILE A 117 3.82 0.00 -5.86
C ILE A 117 3.61 1.40 -5.30
N PRO A 118 2.66 2.18 -5.84
CA PRO A 118 2.38 3.50 -5.31
C PRO A 118 1.82 3.42 -3.89
N TYR A 119 1.92 4.52 -3.14
CA TYR A 119 1.30 4.60 -1.82
C TYR A 119 -0.22 4.48 -1.95
N TYR A 120 -0.82 3.79 -0.99
CA TYR A 120 -2.25 3.55 -0.94
C TYR A 120 -2.75 3.59 0.51
N GLU A 121 -4.06 3.72 0.64
CA GLU A 121 -4.78 3.71 1.90
C GLU A 121 -6.16 3.07 1.70
N TYR A 122 -6.71 2.46 2.75
CA TYR A 122 -8.06 1.91 2.74
C TYR A 122 -8.94 2.58 3.78
N ILE A 123 -9.95 3.34 3.32
CA ILE A 123 -10.96 3.94 4.19
C ILE A 123 -12.03 2.90 4.48
N GLU A 124 -11.86 2.16 5.58
CA GLU A 124 -12.69 1.02 5.94
C GLU A 124 -14.18 1.34 6.05
N LYS A 125 -14.54 2.48 6.64
CA LYS A 125 -15.94 2.86 6.87
C LYS A 125 -16.70 3.08 5.57
N GLU A 126 -16.03 3.68 4.57
CA GLU A 126 -16.62 4.04 3.28
C GLU A 126 -16.34 2.98 2.20
N LYS A 127 -15.55 1.96 2.53
CA LYS A 127 -15.07 0.91 1.60
C LYS A 127 -14.37 1.48 0.37
N ILE A 128 -13.54 2.50 0.59
CA ILE A 128 -12.80 3.21 -0.46
C ILE A 128 -11.33 2.82 -0.42
N PHE A 129 -10.83 2.31 -1.54
CA PHE A 129 -9.41 2.16 -1.80
C PHE A 129 -8.87 3.42 -2.47
N LEU A 130 -7.86 4.04 -1.86
CA LEU A 130 -7.15 5.19 -2.39
C LEU A 130 -5.76 4.77 -2.82
N THR A 131 -5.35 5.15 -4.03
CA THR A 131 -3.97 4.90 -4.49
C THR A 131 -3.55 5.94 -5.50
N PHE A 132 -2.23 6.18 -5.57
CA PHE A 132 -1.63 6.97 -6.64
C PHE A 132 -1.48 6.11 -7.90
N VAL A 133 -1.83 6.67 -9.06
CA VAL A 133 -1.79 5.96 -10.35
C VAL A 133 -0.97 6.78 -11.34
N PRO A 134 0.07 6.21 -11.95
CA PRO A 134 0.77 6.89 -13.04
C PRO A 134 -0.17 7.01 -14.25
N LYS A 135 -0.03 8.10 -15.01
CA LYS A 135 -0.90 8.39 -16.17
C LYS A 135 -0.71 7.41 -17.33
N HIS A 136 0.43 6.75 -17.38
CA HIS A 136 0.80 5.76 -18.40
C HIS A 136 1.91 4.87 -17.85
N HIS A 137 2.09 3.71 -18.50
CA HIS A 137 3.19 2.81 -18.23
C HIS A 137 4.55 3.46 -18.54
N GLY A 138 5.58 3.12 -17.78
CA GLY A 138 6.95 3.56 -18.07
C GLY A 138 7.97 3.07 -17.05
N SER A 139 9.19 3.58 -17.14
CA SER A 139 10.25 3.32 -16.15
C SER A 139 10.31 4.46 -15.15
N THR A 140 10.39 4.12 -13.86
CA THR A 140 10.55 5.08 -12.75
C THR A 140 11.71 6.06 -12.94
N ASP A 141 12.81 5.63 -13.57
CA ASP A 141 14.00 6.47 -13.80
C ASP A 141 13.77 7.62 -14.79
N THR A 142 12.79 7.47 -15.69
CA THR A 142 12.53 8.43 -16.79
C THR A 142 11.13 9.04 -16.72
N TYR A 143 10.28 8.53 -15.84
CA TYR A 143 8.89 8.93 -15.73
C TYR A 143 8.76 10.32 -15.08
N THR A 144 8.08 11.23 -15.78
CA THR A 144 7.84 12.62 -15.34
C THR A 144 6.36 13.02 -15.40
N GLY A 145 5.46 12.06 -15.68
CA GLY A 145 4.03 12.33 -15.92
C GLY A 145 3.20 12.67 -14.68
N GLY A 146 3.78 12.63 -13.48
CA GLY A 146 3.06 12.76 -12.21
C GLY A 146 2.07 11.61 -11.97
N PHE A 147 1.31 11.69 -10.89
CA PHE A 147 0.33 10.68 -10.49
C PHE A 147 -1.06 11.30 -10.35
N GLN A 148 -2.08 10.47 -10.56
CA GLN A 148 -3.46 10.75 -10.19
C GLN A 148 -3.74 10.07 -8.85
N LEU A 149 -4.34 10.78 -7.89
CA LEU A 149 -4.91 10.12 -6.72
C LEU A 149 -6.32 9.67 -7.09
N ILE A 150 -6.52 8.35 -7.17
CA ILE A 150 -7.84 7.78 -7.44
C ILE A 150 -8.47 7.28 -6.15
N ALA A 151 -9.79 7.37 -6.07
CA ALA A 151 -10.60 6.73 -5.06
C ALA A 151 -11.50 5.70 -5.75
N TYR A 152 -11.32 4.42 -5.44
CA TYR A 152 -12.16 3.34 -5.91
C TYR A 152 -13.10 2.88 -4.79
N ASN A 153 -14.41 2.94 -5.01
CA ASN A 153 -15.39 2.44 -4.06
C ASN A 153 -15.67 0.95 -4.33
N LEU A 154 -15.26 0.07 -3.42
CA LEU A 154 -15.42 -1.38 -3.59
C LEU A 154 -16.88 -1.85 -3.52
N GLN A 155 -17.82 -1.04 -3.02
CA GLN A 155 -19.25 -1.42 -3.01
C GLN A 155 -19.99 -0.98 -4.27
N LYS A 156 -19.56 0.13 -4.87
CA LYS A 156 -20.19 0.72 -6.06
C LYS A 156 -19.46 0.36 -7.35
N GLU A 157 -18.29 -0.29 -7.23
CA GLU A 157 -17.43 -0.70 -8.34
C GLU A 157 -17.10 0.46 -9.29
N ASN A 158 -16.80 1.62 -8.72
CA ASN A 158 -16.50 2.81 -9.49
C ASN A 158 -15.27 3.57 -8.96
N ALA A 159 -14.54 4.17 -9.90
CA ALA A 159 -13.37 4.99 -9.62
C ALA A 159 -13.66 6.47 -9.88
N VAL A 160 -13.10 7.34 -9.05
CA VAL A 160 -13.09 8.78 -9.27
C VAL A 160 -11.65 9.28 -9.10
N THR A 161 -11.18 10.10 -10.03
CA THR A 161 -9.93 10.85 -9.86
C THR A 161 -10.18 12.02 -8.92
N MET A 162 -9.56 11.98 -7.74
CA MET A 162 -9.70 13.00 -6.71
C MET A 162 -8.78 14.19 -6.98
N PHE A 163 -7.55 13.89 -7.40
CA PHE A 163 -6.52 14.87 -7.72
C PHE A 163 -5.70 14.42 -8.92
N ASP A 164 -5.19 15.40 -9.67
CA ASP A 164 -4.30 15.17 -10.80
C ASP A 164 -2.93 15.84 -10.56
N ASN A 165 -1.89 15.34 -11.24
CA ASN A 165 -0.50 15.83 -11.15
C ASN A 165 0.06 15.89 -9.71
N MET A 166 -0.21 14.85 -8.91
CA MET A 166 0.41 14.67 -7.60
C MET A 166 1.74 13.90 -7.69
N GLU A 167 2.54 13.99 -6.64
CA GLU A 167 3.69 13.10 -6.44
C GLU A 167 3.22 11.83 -5.70
N ASN A 168 3.86 10.69 -5.96
CA ASN A 168 3.63 9.47 -5.19
C ASN A 168 4.34 9.56 -3.82
N LYS A 169 3.64 10.11 -2.82
CA LYS A 169 4.11 10.26 -1.43
C LYS A 169 3.15 9.55 -0.48
N PRO A 170 3.58 9.22 0.76
CA PRO A 170 2.71 8.60 1.75
C PRO A 170 1.42 9.40 1.94
N ILE A 171 0.33 8.67 2.16
CA ILE A 171 -0.98 9.20 2.48
C ILE A 171 -1.55 8.41 3.66
N SER A 172 -2.22 9.09 4.59
CA SER A 172 -2.92 8.43 5.70
C SER A 172 -4.23 9.14 6.00
N CYS A 173 -5.34 8.41 5.91
CA CYS A 173 -6.66 9.00 6.01
C CYS A 173 -7.28 8.83 7.40
N SER A 174 -8.03 9.85 7.81
CA SER A 174 -8.91 9.74 8.98
C SER A 174 -9.94 8.62 8.78
N PRO A 175 -10.46 7.98 9.86
CA PRO A 175 -11.38 6.84 9.73
C PRO A 175 -12.68 7.11 8.95
N ASN A 176 -13.09 8.37 8.82
CA ASN A 176 -14.26 8.77 8.03
C ASN A 176 -13.92 9.16 6.59
N GLY A 177 -12.64 9.13 6.21
CA GLY A 177 -12.18 9.39 4.85
C GLY A 177 -12.24 10.84 4.38
N LYS A 178 -12.65 11.79 5.22
CA LYS A 178 -12.83 13.19 4.78
C LYS A 178 -11.51 13.94 4.67
N LEU A 179 -10.60 13.68 5.62
CA LEU A 179 -9.30 14.32 5.71
C LEU A 179 -8.21 13.25 5.64
N CYS A 180 -7.15 13.53 4.89
CA CYS A 180 -5.97 12.68 4.81
C CYS A 180 -4.70 13.51 4.99
N LEU A 181 -3.75 12.98 5.73
CA LEU A 181 -2.39 13.49 5.76
C LEU A 181 -1.63 13.01 4.52
N TYR A 182 -0.75 13.84 3.97
CA TYR A 182 0.02 13.56 2.76
C TYR A 182 1.43 14.14 2.87
N GLY A 183 2.41 13.43 2.30
CA GLY A 183 3.81 13.83 2.32
C GLY A 183 4.70 12.82 3.04
N PHE A 184 6.02 12.96 2.90
CA PHE A 184 6.96 12.00 3.51
C PHE A 184 6.98 12.08 5.05
N GLN A 185 6.59 13.23 5.59
CA GLN A 185 6.45 13.49 7.01
C GLN A 185 4.98 13.71 7.41
N LEU A 186 4.02 13.41 6.51
CA LEU A 186 2.59 13.66 6.72
C LEU A 186 2.31 15.15 7.04
N GLU A 187 3.05 16.03 6.38
CA GLU A 187 3.14 17.46 6.62
C GLU A 187 2.05 18.28 5.92
N GLU A 188 1.28 17.67 5.02
CA GLU A 188 0.12 18.29 4.39
C GLU A 188 -1.18 17.61 4.81
N LEU A 189 -2.26 18.37 4.88
CA LEU A 189 -3.62 17.92 5.06
C LEU A 189 -4.39 18.12 3.75
N ILE A 190 -5.04 17.06 3.28
CA ILE A 190 -5.89 17.04 2.10
C ILE A 190 -7.33 16.79 2.55
N ASN A 191 -8.25 17.64 2.10
CA ASN A 191 -9.68 17.39 2.23
C ASN A 191 -10.20 16.71 0.96
N LEU A 192 -10.63 15.46 1.07
CA LEU A 192 -11.12 14.67 -0.06
C LEU A 192 -12.51 15.13 -0.55
N GLU A 193 -13.30 15.82 0.27
CA GLU A 193 -14.62 16.33 -0.14
C GLU A 193 -14.51 17.64 -0.92
N THR A 194 -13.61 18.54 -0.51
CA THR A 194 -13.47 19.87 -1.11
C THR A 194 -12.35 19.98 -2.13
N GLY A 195 -11.37 19.07 -2.10
CA GLY A 195 -10.15 19.17 -2.89
C GLY A 195 -9.14 20.16 -2.33
N GLU A 196 -9.39 20.74 -1.15
CA GLU A 196 -8.48 21.71 -0.54
C GLU A 196 -7.26 21.03 0.09
N ARG A 197 -6.12 21.73 0.05
CA ARG A 197 -4.85 21.30 0.64
C ARG A 197 -4.32 22.37 1.58
N LEU A 198 -3.83 21.95 2.73
CA LEU A 198 -3.25 22.80 3.76
C LEU A 198 -1.91 22.22 4.22
N VAL A 199 -0.85 23.03 4.19
CA VAL A 199 0.44 22.63 4.78
C VAL A 199 0.36 22.82 6.30
N LEU A 200 0.62 21.75 7.07
CA LEU A 200 0.57 21.74 8.52
C LEU A 200 1.88 22.21 9.16
N SER A 201 3.01 21.94 8.50
CA SER A 201 4.33 22.40 8.91
C SER A 201 5.01 23.05 7.72
N PRO A 202 4.88 24.37 7.51
CA PRO A 202 5.66 25.03 6.47
C PRO A 202 7.15 24.87 6.81
N GLU A 203 7.92 24.30 5.90
CA GLU A 203 9.38 24.42 5.96
C GLU A 203 9.70 25.91 6.11
N GLU A 204 10.58 26.26 7.05
CA GLU A 204 11.14 27.61 7.13
C GLU A 204 11.73 27.91 5.75
N LYS A 205 11.09 28.80 5.01
CA LYS A 205 11.65 29.31 3.76
C LYS A 205 12.99 29.92 4.15
N GLU A 206 14.10 29.34 3.72
CA GLU A 206 15.38 30.05 3.69
C GLU A 206 15.10 31.36 2.94
N GLU A 207 15.18 32.48 3.66
CA GLU A 207 15.14 33.81 3.07
C GLU A 207 16.24 33.85 2.01
N LYS A 208 15.83 34.02 0.75
CA LYS A 208 16.75 34.46 -0.29
C LYS A 208 17.36 35.77 0.20
N GLU A 209 18.67 35.77 0.47
CA GLU A 209 19.45 37.00 0.50
C GLU A 209 19.36 37.66 -0.89
N GLU A 210 18.39 38.56 -1.05
CA GLU A 210 18.42 39.56 -2.12
C GLU A 210 19.42 40.66 -1.73
N GLU A 211 20.42 40.81 -2.61
CA GLU A 211 21.16 42.04 -2.94
C GLU A 211 21.63 42.95 -1.80
N ILE A 212 22.95 42.90 -1.55
CA ILE A 212 23.70 44.13 -1.28
C ILE A 212 24.53 44.46 -2.53
N ILE A 213 23.93 45.26 -3.42
CA ILE A 213 24.69 46.21 -4.22
C ILE A 213 25.25 47.23 -3.21
N THR A 214 26.56 47.24 -3.00
CA THR A 214 27.25 48.49 -2.68
C THR A 214 28.44 48.65 -3.59
N ALA A 215 28.43 49.75 -4.33
CA ALA A 215 29.50 50.23 -5.17
C ALA A 215 30.85 50.25 -4.44
N ILE A 216 31.93 49.89 -5.14
CA ILE A 216 33.11 50.72 -5.47
C ILE A 216 33.82 50.07 -6.66
#